data_AF-A0A7W0CA41-F1
#
_entry.id   AF-A0A7W0CA41-F1
#
_cell.length_a   1.000
_cell.length_b   1.000
_cell.length_c   1.000
_cell.angle_alpha   90.00
_cell.angle_beta   90.00
_cell.angle_gamma   90.00
#
_symmetry.space_group_name_H-M   'P 1'
#
loop_
_entity.id
_entity.type
_entity.pdbx_description
1 polymer ?
#
loop_
_entity_poly.entity_id
_entity_poly.type
_entity_poly.pdbx_seq_one_letter_code
_entity_poly.pdbx_strand_id
1 'polypeptide(L)'
;MESGENIDSITVDDISGIARALSEPVRVRMLMCLKGGPLSLYHFTEIFKMAPSTLSKHLHILESAGLLVAVRHGRWRLYQWQGQDAEQTIRALLAWLGQAVLKDPVLEDDAARRAVAVQATPVPVPQNDIIRVLFLCSGNSCRSQMAEALLSKRAGPAFEVSSAGTAPREIPPLTVTVMDEIGIDIRDQKPKSVMEYIGTTYFDYLITVCPMAEQQTPVFPGVSRRLHWPVPDPAEEAKGSEEEKKQVFRQVRDLLDEKIQDWLKQSGLRQEAGNKESL
;
A
#
# COMPACT_ATOMS: atom_id res chain seq x y z
N MET A 1 21.41 -0.19 25.63
CA MET A 1 22.20 -0.86 24.58
C MET A 1 21.77 -0.23 23.27
N GLU A 2 22.58 0.71 22.80
CA GLU A 2 22.38 1.41 21.53
C GLU A 2 22.58 0.40 20.40
N SER A 3 21.50 0.04 19.70
CA SER A 3 21.60 -0.56 18.37
C SER A 3 21.99 0.57 17.43
N GLY A 4 23.30 0.78 17.24
CA GLY A 4 23.82 1.71 16.25
C GLY A 4 23.25 1.35 14.89
N GLU A 5 22.37 2.22 14.38
CA GLU A 5 22.01 2.23 12.97
C GLU A 5 23.29 2.40 12.17
N ASN A 6 23.71 1.33 11.48
CA ASN A 6 24.84 1.40 10.57
C ASN A 6 24.38 2.18 9.34
N ILE A 7 24.44 3.51 9.44
CA ILE A 7 24.18 4.40 8.30
C ILE A 7 25.25 4.08 7.27
N ASP A 8 24.85 3.51 6.14
CA ASP A 8 25.72 3.35 4.98
C ASP A 8 26.43 4.68 4.70
N SER A 9 27.76 4.65 4.61
CA SER A 9 28.55 5.86 4.44
C SER A 9 28.35 6.42 3.02
N ILE A 10 27.38 7.33 2.86
CA ILE A 10 27.14 8.04 1.61
C ILE A 10 28.23 9.10 1.39
N THR A 11 28.75 9.21 0.17
CA THR A 11 29.76 10.22 -0.17
C THR A 11 29.11 11.55 -0.54
N VAL A 12 29.89 12.64 -0.52
CA VAL A 12 29.44 13.96 -1.00
C VAL A 12 29.06 13.91 -2.50
N ASP A 13 29.75 13.07 -3.26
CA ASP A 13 29.48 12.88 -4.68
C ASP A 13 28.13 12.18 -4.91
N ASP A 14 27.77 11.21 -4.07
CA ASP A 14 26.48 10.53 -4.14
C ASP A 14 25.33 11.49 -3.82
N ILE A 15 25.48 12.30 -2.77
CA ILE A 15 24.49 13.35 -2.42
C ILE A 15 24.32 14.33 -3.57
N SER A 16 25.44 14.77 -4.16
CA SER A 16 25.42 15.69 -5.31
C SER A 16 24.77 15.05 -6.53
N GLY A 17 25.01 13.76 -6.76
CA GLY A 17 24.40 12.96 -7.82
C GLY A 17 22.88 12.87 -7.66
N ILE A 18 22.41 12.55 -6.45
CA ILE A 18 20.99 12.49 -6.09
C ILE A 18 20.33 13.86 -6.24
N ALA A 19 20.93 14.92 -5.68
CA ALA A 19 20.39 16.29 -5.79
C ALA A 19 20.27 16.72 -7.25
N ARG A 20 21.30 16.44 -8.07
CA ARG A 20 21.24 16.68 -9.52
C ARG A 20 20.17 15.83 -10.18
N ALA A 21 19.98 14.57 -9.79
CA ALA A 21 18.92 13.72 -10.33
C ALA A 21 17.51 14.19 -9.94
N LEU A 22 17.33 14.92 -8.85
CA LEU A 22 16.03 15.45 -8.44
C LEU A 22 15.78 16.91 -8.86
N SER A 23 16.79 17.61 -9.37
CA SER A 23 16.69 19.03 -9.71
C SER A 23 15.75 19.37 -10.87
N GLU A 24 15.39 18.38 -11.70
CA GLU A 24 14.44 18.57 -12.81
C GLU A 24 13.05 18.03 -12.42
N PRO A 25 11.99 18.85 -12.49
CA PRO A 25 10.63 18.44 -12.10
C PRO A 25 10.14 17.18 -12.83
N VAL A 26 10.49 17.01 -14.11
CA VAL A 26 10.11 15.82 -14.89
C VAL A 26 10.66 14.54 -14.26
N ARG A 27 11.86 14.54 -13.70
CA ARG A 27 12.44 13.35 -13.05
C ARG A 27 11.70 12.97 -11.77
N VAL A 28 11.31 13.95 -10.97
CA VAL A 28 10.47 13.73 -9.78
C VAL A 28 9.11 13.17 -10.18
N ARG A 29 8.46 13.76 -11.18
CA ARG A 29 7.18 13.27 -11.72
C ARG A 29 7.27 11.84 -12.25
N MET A 30 8.35 11.50 -12.96
CA MET A 30 8.61 10.14 -13.45
C MET A 30 8.77 9.14 -12.31
N LEU A 31 9.52 9.48 -11.25
CA LEU A 31 9.62 8.66 -10.04
C LEU A 31 8.25 8.45 -9.40
N MET A 32 7.43 9.50 -9.29
CA MET A 32 6.08 9.38 -8.72
C MET A 32 5.17 8.46 -9.54
N CYS A 33 5.31 8.44 -10.87
CA CYS A 33 4.60 7.48 -11.73
C CYS A 33 5.01 6.02 -11.44
N LEU A 34 6.25 5.77 -11.01
CA LEU A 34 6.74 4.44 -10.67
C LEU A 34 6.21 3.92 -9.32
N LYS A 35 5.70 4.78 -8.45
CA LYS A 35 5.05 4.37 -7.19
C LYS A 35 3.80 3.50 -7.45
N GLY A 36 3.11 3.71 -8.57
CA GLY A 36 1.97 2.90 -8.98
C GLY A 36 2.34 1.55 -9.61
N GLY A 37 3.62 1.21 -9.70
CA GLY A 37 4.14 0.00 -10.33
C GLY A 37 5.03 0.27 -11.56
N PRO A 38 5.69 -0.78 -12.08
CA PRO A 38 6.72 -0.67 -13.10
C PRO A 38 6.24 -0.02 -14.39
N LEU A 39 7.10 0.74 -15.07
CA LEU A 39 6.78 1.37 -16.36
C LEU A 39 7.91 1.16 -17.36
N SER A 40 7.59 1.23 -18.64
CA SER A 40 8.55 1.13 -19.74
C SER A 40 8.76 2.52 -20.32
N LEU A 41 9.77 2.66 -21.18
CA LEU A 41 9.97 3.91 -21.91
C LEU A 41 8.70 4.33 -22.70
N TYR A 42 7.96 3.37 -23.25
CA TYR A 42 6.72 3.62 -24.01
C TYR A 42 5.60 4.19 -23.13
N HIS A 43 5.50 3.72 -21.88
CA HIS A 43 4.54 4.30 -20.94
C HIS A 43 4.90 5.77 -20.64
N PHE A 44 6.18 6.06 -20.41
CA PHE A 44 6.63 7.42 -20.15
C PHE A 44 6.41 8.35 -21.35
N THR A 45 6.61 7.87 -22.58
CA THR A 45 6.32 8.68 -23.78
C THR A 45 4.84 9.04 -23.86
N GLU A 46 3.95 8.11 -23.49
CA GLU A 46 2.52 8.38 -23.45
C GLU A 46 2.11 9.35 -22.34
N ILE A 47 2.71 9.23 -21.15
CA ILE A 47 2.39 10.09 -19.99
C ILE A 47 2.89 11.52 -20.19
N PHE A 48 4.15 11.67 -20.60
CA PHE A 48 4.81 12.97 -20.64
C PHE A 48 4.75 13.64 -22.02
N LYS A 49 4.36 12.91 -23.06
CA LYS A 49 4.33 13.38 -24.46
C LYS A 49 5.67 13.99 -24.90
N MET A 50 6.77 13.40 -24.42
CA MET A 50 8.14 13.79 -24.72
C MET A 50 8.82 12.77 -25.65
N ALA A 51 9.86 13.21 -26.36
CA ALA A 51 10.65 12.33 -27.21
C ALA A 51 11.28 11.17 -26.40
N PRO A 52 11.30 9.92 -26.95
CA PRO A 52 11.89 8.77 -26.26
C PRO A 52 13.35 8.99 -25.85
N SER A 53 14.13 9.69 -26.67
CA SER A 53 15.53 10.01 -26.40
C SER A 53 15.69 10.91 -25.17
N THR A 54 14.78 11.87 -24.96
CA THR A 54 14.79 12.75 -23.79
C THR A 54 14.41 11.98 -22.53
N LEU A 55 13.35 11.18 -22.58
CA LEU A 55 12.91 10.37 -21.45
C LEU A 55 13.94 9.31 -21.06
N SER A 56 14.61 8.69 -22.04
CA SER A 56 15.69 7.74 -21.79
C SER A 56 16.86 8.39 -21.04
N LYS A 57 17.20 9.66 -21.35
CA LYS A 57 18.24 10.40 -20.61
C LYS A 57 17.82 10.66 -19.17
N HIS A 58 16.56 11.05 -18.95
CA HIS A 58 16.03 11.24 -17.59
C HIS A 58 16.05 9.93 -16.78
N LEU A 59 15.61 8.83 -17.37
CA LEU A 59 15.62 7.51 -16.73
C LEU A 59 17.03 7.05 -16.38
N HIS A 60 17.99 7.27 -17.28
CA HIS A 60 19.39 6.94 -17.02
C HIS A 60 19.97 7.77 -15.86
N ILE A 61 19.67 9.07 -15.77
CA ILE A 61 20.10 9.91 -14.64
C ILE A 61 19.52 9.40 -13.32
N LEU A 62 18.25 9.03 -13.30
CA LEU A 62 17.58 8.48 -12.11
C LEU A 62 18.16 7.11 -11.70
N GLU A 63 18.39 6.24 -12.68
CA GLU A 63 18.99 4.91 -12.48
C GLU A 63 20.42 5.01 -11.93
N SER A 64 21.25 5.87 -12.52
CA SER A 64 22.63 6.10 -12.08
C SER A 64 22.72 6.72 -10.68
N ALA A 65 21.66 7.39 -10.23
CA ALA A 65 21.55 7.91 -8.87
C ALA A 65 20.91 6.90 -7.88
N GLY A 66 20.59 5.69 -8.34
CA GLY A 66 19.95 4.64 -7.51
C GLY A 66 18.52 4.95 -7.11
N LEU A 67 17.83 5.90 -7.76
CA LEU A 67 16.46 6.28 -7.41
C LEU A 67 15.40 5.37 -8.06
N LEU A 68 15.81 4.59 -9.05
CA LEU A 68 15.01 3.57 -9.70
C LEU A 68 15.92 2.44 -10.17
N VAL A 69 15.33 1.27 -10.38
CA VAL A 69 16.02 0.12 -10.96
C VAL A 69 15.39 -0.25 -12.29
N ALA A 70 16.21 -0.63 -13.28
CA ALA A 70 15.71 -1.21 -14.52
C ALA A 70 15.83 -2.73 -14.51
N VAL A 71 14.71 -3.41 -14.69
CA VAL A 71 14.61 -4.87 -14.74
C VAL A 71 14.22 -5.29 -16.16
N ARG A 72 14.88 -6.34 -16.67
CA ARG A 72 14.53 -6.93 -17.96
C ARG A 72 13.37 -7.91 -17.78
N HIS A 73 12.27 -7.67 -18.48
CA HIS A 73 11.10 -8.54 -18.51
C HIS A 73 10.83 -9.00 -19.94
N GLY A 74 11.34 -10.19 -20.29
CA GLY A 74 11.38 -10.68 -21.67
C GLY A 74 12.17 -9.75 -22.59
N ARG A 75 11.49 -9.19 -23.61
CA ARG A 75 12.06 -8.20 -24.53
C ARG A 75 12.02 -6.75 -24.02
N TRP A 76 11.32 -6.51 -22.92
CA TRP A 76 11.06 -5.16 -22.41
C TRP A 76 12.01 -4.81 -21.29
N ARG A 77 12.38 -3.52 -21.22
CA ARG A 77 13.07 -2.93 -20.09
C ARG A 77 12.07 -2.12 -19.28
N LEU A 78 11.90 -2.50 -18.02
CA LEU A 78 10.94 -1.90 -17.12
C LEU A 78 11.67 -1.22 -15.98
N TYR A 79 11.30 0.02 -15.72
CA TYR A 79 11.81 0.83 -14.64
C TYR A 79 10.88 0.68 -13.45
N GLN A 80 11.44 0.54 -12.25
CA GLN A 80 10.72 0.30 -11.02
C GLN A 80 11.18 1.27 -9.95
N TRP A 81 10.25 1.66 -9.08
CA TRP A 81 10.58 2.41 -7.88
C TRP A 81 11.55 1.60 -7.01
N GLN A 82 12.67 2.20 -6.61
CA GLN A 82 13.65 1.50 -5.79
C GLN A 82 13.10 1.37 -4.35
N GLY A 83 12.66 0.16 -4.02
CA GLY A 83 11.97 -0.16 -2.77
C GLY A 83 12.92 -0.61 -1.65
N GLN A 84 12.68 -1.80 -1.10
CA GLN A 84 13.42 -2.35 0.05
C GLN A 84 14.91 -2.66 -0.27
N ASP A 85 15.25 -2.91 -1.53
CA ASP A 85 16.61 -3.21 -1.98
C ASP A 85 17.48 -1.94 -2.16
N ALA A 86 16.92 -0.75 -1.90
CA ALA A 86 17.67 0.49 -1.91
C ALA A 86 18.55 0.62 -0.66
N GLU A 87 19.69 1.30 -0.78
CA GLU A 87 20.45 1.79 0.38
C GLU A 87 19.55 2.60 1.32
N GLN A 88 19.81 2.53 2.64
CA GLN A 88 18.94 3.11 3.67
C GLN A 88 18.65 4.60 3.42
N THR A 89 19.66 5.35 2.97
CA THR A 89 19.55 6.79 2.67
C THR A 89 18.64 7.07 1.48
N ILE A 90 18.79 6.31 0.39
CA ILE A 90 17.92 6.41 -0.80
C ILE A 90 16.49 6.04 -0.42
N ARG A 91 16.30 4.98 0.35
CA ARG A 91 14.98 4.55 0.84
C ARG A 91 14.31 5.66 1.66
N ALA A 92 15.03 6.29 2.59
CA ALA A 92 14.50 7.38 3.41
C ALA A 92 14.12 8.60 2.55
N LEU A 93 14.94 8.97 1.56
CA LEU A 93 14.66 10.05 0.62
C LEU A 93 13.42 9.77 -0.23
N LEU A 94 13.33 8.57 -0.81
CA LEU A 94 12.20 8.14 -1.63
C LEU A 94 10.91 8.11 -0.80
N ALA A 95 10.97 7.63 0.45
CA ALA A 95 9.85 7.68 1.38
C ALA A 95 9.41 9.13 1.68
N TRP A 96 10.36 10.04 1.92
CA TRP A 96 10.08 11.47 2.12
C TRP A 96 9.45 12.11 0.88
N LEU A 97 10.02 11.91 -0.32
CA LEU A 97 9.46 12.40 -1.59
C LEU A 97 8.02 11.89 -1.78
N GLY A 98 7.78 10.61 -1.52
CA GLY A 98 6.46 10.01 -1.65
C GLY A 98 5.41 10.55 -0.68
N GLN A 99 5.81 11.23 0.41
CA GLN A 99 4.92 11.94 1.34
C GLN A 99 4.79 13.43 0.99
N ALA A 100 5.89 14.09 0.62
CA ALA A 100 5.94 15.53 0.40
C ALA A 100 5.11 16.01 -0.79
N VAL A 101 4.97 15.17 -1.83
CA VAL A 101 4.34 15.59 -3.10
C VAL A 101 2.88 15.10 -3.26
N LEU A 102 2.25 14.59 -2.20
CA LEU A 102 0.91 13.97 -2.25
C LEU A 102 -0.26 14.90 -2.63
N LYS A 103 -0.06 16.20 -2.82
CA LYS A 103 -1.14 17.18 -3.10
C LYS A 103 -0.87 18.09 -4.30
N ASP A 104 0.08 17.71 -5.16
CA ASP A 104 0.36 18.49 -6.38
C ASP A 104 -0.61 18.08 -7.51
N PRO A 105 -1.43 19.00 -8.05
CA PRO A 105 -2.37 18.70 -9.13
C PRO A 105 -1.70 18.10 -10.38
N VAL A 106 -0.44 18.46 -10.65
CA VAL A 106 0.31 17.91 -11.80
C VAL A 106 0.55 16.41 -11.62
N LEU A 107 0.74 15.95 -10.38
CA LEU A 107 0.92 14.52 -10.11
C LEU A 107 -0.38 13.74 -10.15
N GLU A 108 -1.50 14.35 -9.75
CA GLU A 108 -2.83 13.74 -9.92
C GLU A 108 -3.12 13.51 -11.41
N ASP A 109 -2.85 14.52 -12.24
CA ASP A 109 -2.95 14.44 -13.69
C ASP A 109 -2.00 13.39 -14.29
N ASP A 110 -0.74 13.31 -13.81
CA ASP A 110 0.20 12.27 -14.25
C ASP A 110 -0.27 10.87 -13.86
N ALA A 111 -0.86 10.69 -12.69
CA ALA A 111 -1.44 9.42 -12.27
C ALA A 111 -2.62 9.00 -13.15
N ALA A 112 -3.47 9.95 -13.54
CA ALA A 112 -4.56 9.71 -14.51
C ALA A 112 -4.00 9.33 -15.90
N ARG A 113 -3.01 10.08 -16.40
CA ARG A 113 -2.32 9.77 -17.67
C ARG A 113 -1.63 8.40 -17.63
N ARG A 114 -1.04 8.04 -16.49
CA ARG A 114 -0.42 6.74 -16.26
C ARG A 114 -1.44 5.60 -16.39
N ALA A 115 -2.60 5.72 -15.75
CA ALA A 115 -3.64 4.70 -15.84
C ALA A 115 -4.05 4.43 -17.30
N VAL A 116 -4.20 5.50 -18.09
CA VAL A 116 -4.49 5.39 -19.53
C VAL A 116 -3.31 4.76 -20.30
N ALA A 117 -2.08 5.21 -20.06
CA ALA A 117 -0.89 4.71 -20.77
C ALA A 117 -0.64 3.22 -20.56
N VAL A 118 -0.85 2.71 -19.35
CA VAL A 118 -0.70 1.28 -19.02
C VAL A 118 -1.70 0.42 -19.79
N GLN A 119 -2.92 0.93 -20.03
CA GLN A 119 -3.94 0.22 -20.81
C GLN A 119 -3.71 0.36 -22.32
N ALA A 120 -3.22 1.52 -22.77
CA ALA A 120 -3.12 1.85 -24.19
C ALA A 120 -1.91 1.23 -24.91
N THR A 121 -0.86 0.84 -24.17
CA THR A 121 0.36 0.31 -24.80
C THR A 121 0.43 -1.22 -24.70
N PRO A 122 1.00 -1.91 -25.72
CA PRO A 122 1.09 -3.37 -25.74
C PRO A 122 2.26 -3.91 -24.88
N VAL A 123 2.84 -3.08 -24.01
CA VAL A 123 3.94 -3.48 -23.13
C VAL A 123 3.34 -4.10 -21.87
N PRO A 124 3.55 -5.40 -21.60
CA PRO A 124 3.11 -5.99 -20.34
C PRO A 124 3.88 -5.30 -19.21
N VAL A 125 3.16 -4.48 -18.45
CA VAL A 125 3.57 -4.08 -17.12
C VAL A 125 3.31 -5.31 -16.24
N PRO A 126 4.28 -5.82 -15.47
CA PRO A 126 4.01 -6.63 -14.30
C PRO A 126 3.07 -5.77 -13.46
N GLN A 127 1.77 -6.02 -13.60
CA GLN A 127 0.83 -5.53 -12.63
C GLN A 127 1.37 -6.07 -11.30
N ASN A 128 1.40 -5.25 -10.25
CA ASN A 128 1.32 -5.87 -8.94
C ASN A 128 0.01 -6.65 -9.00
N ASP A 129 0.09 -7.94 -9.32
CA ASP A 129 -1.08 -8.83 -9.47
C ASP A 129 -1.80 -9.01 -8.13
N ILE A 130 -1.25 -8.40 -7.08
CA ILE A 130 -1.67 -8.45 -5.70
C ILE A 130 -1.86 -7.02 -5.19
N ILE A 131 -3.12 -6.67 -4.92
CA ILE A 131 -3.53 -5.42 -4.28
C ILE A 131 -3.23 -5.54 -2.78
N ARG A 132 -2.38 -4.66 -2.26
CA ARG A 132 -2.00 -4.67 -0.84
C ARG A 132 -2.90 -3.77 -0.01
N VAL A 133 -3.56 -4.34 0.99
CA VAL A 133 -4.49 -3.63 1.87
C VAL A 133 -4.03 -3.75 3.32
N LEU A 134 -3.91 -2.61 4.01
CA LEU A 134 -3.65 -2.55 5.45
C LEU A 134 -4.89 -2.05 6.20
N PHE A 135 -5.44 -2.88 7.09
CA PHE A 135 -6.45 -2.46 8.06
C PHE A 135 -5.81 -1.98 9.37
N LEU A 136 -6.09 -0.75 9.77
CA LEU A 136 -5.52 -0.14 10.97
C LEU A 136 -6.60 0.16 12.01
N CYS A 137 -6.40 -0.34 13.23
CA CYS A 137 -7.16 0.11 14.40
C CYS A 137 -6.23 0.48 15.56
N SER A 138 -6.76 0.78 16.74
CA SER A 138 -5.92 1.06 17.92
C SER A 138 -5.22 -0.21 18.43
N GLY A 139 -5.99 -1.26 18.73
CA GLY A 139 -5.50 -2.45 19.42
C GLY A 139 -4.99 -3.61 18.55
N ASN A 140 -5.24 -3.61 17.24
CA ASN A 140 -5.12 -4.81 16.40
C ASN A 140 -5.68 -6.10 17.02
N SER A 141 -6.81 -5.97 17.72
CA SER A 141 -7.34 -7.03 18.59
C SER A 141 -8.70 -7.58 18.14
N CYS A 142 -9.58 -6.72 17.61
CA CYS A 142 -10.93 -7.11 17.16
C CYS A 142 -11.17 -6.70 15.70
N ARG A 143 -11.53 -5.43 15.48
CA ARG A 143 -12.02 -4.90 14.19
C ARG A 143 -11.08 -5.18 13.02
N SER A 144 -9.81 -4.83 13.15
CA SER A 144 -8.83 -4.99 12.07
C SER A 144 -8.46 -6.45 11.81
N GLN A 145 -8.50 -7.32 12.83
CA GLN A 145 -8.26 -8.77 12.67
C GLN A 145 -9.41 -9.41 11.89
N MET A 146 -10.65 -9.10 12.29
CA MET A 146 -11.85 -9.52 11.56
C MET A 146 -11.82 -9.01 10.10
N ALA A 147 -11.46 -7.74 9.89
CA ALA A 147 -11.36 -7.14 8.57
C ALA A 147 -10.29 -7.81 7.68
N GLU A 148 -9.11 -8.11 8.22
CA GLU A 148 -8.03 -8.83 7.51
C GLU A 148 -8.55 -10.17 6.98
N ALA A 149 -9.17 -10.97 7.86
CA ALA A 149 -9.66 -12.28 7.51
C ALA A 149 -10.87 -12.25 6.55
N LEU A 150 -11.82 -11.33 6.78
CA LEU A 150 -13.00 -11.16 5.93
C LEU A 150 -12.61 -10.77 4.50
N LEU A 151 -11.71 -9.79 4.35
CA LEU A 151 -11.29 -9.35 3.01
C LEU A 151 -10.50 -10.45 2.32
N SER A 152 -9.56 -11.09 3.01
CA SER A 152 -8.78 -12.22 2.46
C SER A 152 -9.69 -13.33 1.93
N LYS A 153 -10.77 -13.64 2.64
CA LYS A 153 -11.74 -14.65 2.22
C LYS A 153 -12.58 -14.21 1.01
N ARG A 154 -12.87 -12.92 0.86
CA ARG A 154 -13.86 -12.38 -0.12
C ARG A 154 -13.25 -11.90 -1.42
N ALA A 155 -12.00 -11.46 -1.38
CA ALA A 155 -11.33 -10.75 -2.46
C ALA A 155 -10.47 -11.66 -3.34
N GLY A 156 -10.16 -12.88 -2.89
CA GLY A 156 -9.43 -13.88 -3.67
C GLY A 156 -7.91 -13.62 -3.71
N PRO A 157 -7.16 -14.36 -4.56
CA PRO A 157 -5.69 -14.36 -4.57
C PRO A 157 -5.07 -13.06 -5.07
N ALA A 158 -5.88 -12.17 -5.66
CA ALA A 158 -5.44 -10.85 -6.13
C ALA A 158 -5.27 -9.83 -4.99
N PHE A 159 -5.44 -10.23 -3.73
CA PHE A 159 -5.31 -9.35 -2.56
C PHE A 159 -4.34 -9.93 -1.54
N GLU A 160 -3.42 -9.10 -1.06
CA GLU A 160 -2.60 -9.36 0.11
C GLU A 160 -3.06 -8.41 1.21
N VAL A 161 -3.68 -8.99 2.24
CA VAL A 161 -4.32 -8.23 3.31
C VAL A 161 -3.51 -8.37 4.58
N SER A 162 -3.28 -7.23 5.23
CA SER A 162 -2.62 -7.15 6.52
C SER A 162 -3.45 -6.29 7.47
N SER A 163 -3.24 -6.47 8.76
CA SER A 163 -3.75 -5.59 9.80
C SER A 163 -2.68 -5.20 10.81
N ALA A 164 -2.86 -4.04 11.42
CA ALA A 164 -1.95 -3.53 12.45
C ALA A 164 -2.68 -2.64 13.47
N GLY A 165 -1.95 -2.28 14.53
CA GLY A 165 -2.44 -1.49 15.65
C GLY A 165 -1.45 -0.39 16.04
N THR A 166 -1.95 0.78 16.45
CA THR A 166 -1.10 1.83 17.04
C THR A 166 -0.62 1.47 18.45
N ALA A 167 -1.40 0.65 19.18
CA ALA A 167 -1.08 0.10 20.48
C ALA A 167 -1.63 -1.34 20.58
N PRO A 168 -0.92 -2.33 20.02
CA PRO A 168 -1.39 -3.72 19.94
C PRO A 168 -1.79 -4.31 21.30
N ARG A 169 -2.88 -5.06 21.31
CA ARG A 169 -3.48 -5.74 22.48
C ARG A 169 -3.89 -7.15 22.10
N GLU A 170 -3.98 -8.04 23.09
CA GLU A 170 -4.43 -9.42 22.87
C GLU A 170 -5.79 -9.50 22.16
N ILE A 171 -5.94 -10.51 21.30
CA ILE A 171 -7.19 -10.81 20.59
C ILE A 171 -8.17 -11.43 21.58
N PRO A 172 -9.33 -10.79 21.88
CA PRO A 172 -10.32 -11.38 22.76
C PRO A 172 -10.84 -12.71 22.20
N PRO A 173 -11.09 -13.73 23.04
CA PRO A 173 -11.61 -15.01 22.58
C PRO A 173 -12.92 -14.89 21.78
N LEU A 174 -13.78 -13.92 22.15
CA LEU A 174 -15.02 -13.66 21.42
C LEU A 174 -14.78 -13.27 19.94
N THR A 175 -13.69 -12.58 19.62
CA THR A 175 -13.32 -12.27 18.22
C THR A 175 -13.12 -13.55 17.43
N VAL A 176 -12.40 -14.52 18.00
CA VAL A 176 -12.17 -15.83 17.36
C VAL A 176 -13.50 -16.58 17.22
N THR A 177 -14.29 -16.63 18.30
CA THR A 177 -15.57 -17.34 18.31
C THR A 177 -16.53 -16.84 17.22
N VAL A 178 -16.70 -15.52 17.05
CA VAL A 178 -17.65 -15.00 16.05
C VAL A 178 -17.14 -15.17 14.61
N MET A 179 -15.83 -15.26 14.40
CA MET A 179 -15.26 -15.55 13.07
C MET A 179 -15.40 -17.04 12.72
N ASP A 180 -15.21 -17.92 13.70
CA ASP A 180 -15.39 -19.37 13.54
C ASP A 180 -16.84 -19.74 13.20
N GLU A 181 -17.82 -19.00 13.74
CA GLU A 181 -19.25 -19.18 13.41
C GLU A 181 -19.57 -19.05 11.91
N ILE A 182 -18.76 -18.30 11.16
CA ILE A 182 -18.90 -18.14 9.70
C ILE A 182 -17.85 -18.93 8.92
N GLY A 183 -17.13 -19.84 9.59
CA GLY A 183 -16.11 -20.70 8.99
C GLY A 183 -14.82 -19.97 8.61
N ILE A 184 -14.49 -18.87 9.29
CA ILE A 184 -13.24 -18.13 9.08
C ILE A 184 -12.37 -18.28 10.34
N ASP A 185 -11.29 -19.05 10.22
CA ASP A 185 -10.34 -19.24 11.31
C ASP A 185 -9.33 -18.09 11.37
N ILE A 186 -9.16 -17.53 12.56
CA ILE A 186 -8.19 -16.45 12.85
C ILE A 186 -7.26 -16.79 14.02
N ARG A 187 -7.22 -18.05 14.48
CA ARG A 187 -6.44 -18.46 15.66
C ARG A 187 -4.92 -18.23 15.53
N ASP A 188 -4.41 -18.29 14.31
CA ASP A 188 -2.99 -18.05 14.00
C ASP A 188 -2.66 -16.56 13.82
N GLN A 189 -3.68 -15.69 13.76
CA GLN A 189 -3.45 -14.24 13.70
C GLN A 189 -2.89 -13.73 15.02
N LYS A 190 -2.05 -12.70 14.92
CA LYS A 190 -1.44 -12.04 16.08
C LYS A 190 -1.60 -10.53 15.97
N PRO A 191 -1.73 -9.83 17.10
CA PRO A 191 -1.65 -8.37 17.14
C PRO A 191 -0.26 -7.92 16.69
N LYS A 192 -0.22 -7.01 15.70
CA LYS A 192 0.98 -6.46 15.08
C LYS A 192 1.01 -4.94 15.26
N SER A 193 2.19 -4.39 15.49
CA SER A 193 2.39 -2.95 15.58
C SER A 193 2.41 -2.32 14.19
N VAL A 194 1.77 -1.15 14.04
CA VAL A 194 1.85 -0.37 12.80
C VAL A 194 3.30 0.01 12.45
N MET A 195 4.18 0.09 13.45
CA MET A 195 5.59 0.37 13.25
C MET A 195 6.34 -0.71 12.47
N GLU A 196 5.83 -1.96 12.44
CA GLU A 196 6.41 -3.03 11.63
C GLU A 196 6.31 -2.74 10.12
N TYR A 197 5.34 -1.91 9.74
CA TYR A 197 4.99 -1.63 8.36
C TYR A 197 5.44 -0.24 7.87
N ILE A 198 5.58 0.72 8.80
CA ILE A 198 5.97 2.09 8.46
C ILE A 198 7.38 2.10 7.86
N GLY A 199 7.50 2.59 6.62
CA GLY A 199 8.77 2.69 5.92
C GLY A 199 9.35 1.36 5.41
N THR A 200 8.70 0.23 5.73
CA THR A 200 9.10 -1.09 5.26
C THR A 200 8.18 -1.59 4.15
N THR A 201 6.87 -1.36 4.24
CA THR A 201 5.89 -2.01 3.36
C THR A 201 5.02 -0.98 2.64
N TYR A 202 4.87 -1.17 1.32
CA TYR A 202 3.95 -0.39 0.50
C TYR A 202 2.55 -1.01 0.51
N PHE A 203 1.52 -0.16 0.61
CA PHE A 203 0.11 -0.56 0.53
C PHE A 203 -0.63 0.29 -0.50
N ASP A 204 -1.45 -0.35 -1.33
CA ASP A 204 -2.37 0.34 -2.22
C ASP A 204 -3.48 1.04 -1.43
N TYR A 205 -3.96 0.37 -0.37
CA TYR A 205 -5.00 0.88 0.51
C TYR A 205 -4.60 0.80 1.98
N LEU A 206 -4.71 1.92 2.69
CA LEU A 206 -4.75 1.96 4.16
C LEU A 206 -6.17 2.28 4.59
N ILE A 207 -6.79 1.39 5.35
CA ILE A 207 -8.18 1.51 5.80
C ILE A 207 -8.19 1.60 7.32
N THR A 208 -8.51 2.78 7.85
CA THR A 208 -8.65 2.98 9.30
C THR A 208 -10.07 2.59 9.73
N VAL A 209 -10.18 1.71 10.73
CA VAL A 209 -11.49 1.21 11.21
C VAL A 209 -11.89 1.74 12.59
N CYS A 210 -11.10 2.67 13.13
CA CYS A 210 -11.30 3.28 14.44
C CYS A 210 -11.00 4.79 14.36
N PRO A 211 -11.82 5.66 14.98
CA PRO A 211 -11.57 7.11 15.00
C PRO A 211 -10.22 7.48 15.60
N MET A 212 -9.82 6.77 16.66
CA MET A 212 -8.54 6.99 17.32
C MET A 212 -7.36 6.58 16.44
N ALA A 213 -7.51 5.54 15.60
CA ALA A 213 -6.51 5.21 14.61
C ALA A 213 -6.40 6.33 13.57
N GLU A 214 -7.50 6.86 13.04
CA GLU A 214 -7.47 7.98 12.09
C GLU A 214 -6.70 9.20 12.62
N GLN A 215 -6.90 9.55 13.90
CA GLN A 215 -6.25 10.69 14.53
C GLN A 215 -4.79 10.45 14.94
N GLN A 216 -4.45 9.22 15.36
CA GLN A 216 -3.13 8.89 15.90
C GLN A 216 -2.22 8.17 14.92
N THR A 217 -2.67 7.89 13.69
CA THR A 217 -1.81 7.25 12.69
C THR A 217 -0.62 8.19 12.43
N PRO A 218 0.62 7.75 12.68
CA PRO A 218 1.81 8.50 12.28
C PRO A 218 1.78 8.77 10.78
N VAL A 219 2.60 9.69 10.28
CA VAL A 219 2.71 9.86 8.82
C VAL A 219 3.20 8.56 8.22
N PHE A 220 2.30 7.78 7.61
CA PHE A 220 2.59 6.50 6.98
C PHE A 220 3.05 6.71 5.52
N PRO A 221 4.36 6.63 5.21
CA PRO A 221 4.86 6.71 3.83
C PRO A 221 4.49 5.43 3.08
N GLY A 222 4.32 5.52 1.76
CA GLY A 222 4.10 4.31 0.95
C GLY A 222 2.66 3.80 0.93
N VAL A 223 1.68 4.67 1.19
CA VAL A 223 0.26 4.40 0.92
C VAL A 223 -0.18 5.17 -0.32
N SER A 224 -0.99 4.55 -1.18
CA SER A 224 -1.61 5.21 -2.33
C SER A 224 -2.97 5.81 -2.01
N ARG A 225 -3.85 5.07 -1.33
CA ARG A 225 -5.20 5.54 -0.95
C ARG A 225 -5.49 5.31 0.53
N ARG A 226 -6.10 6.30 1.18
CA ARG A 226 -6.55 6.21 2.58
C ARG A 226 -8.07 6.25 2.63
N LEU A 227 -8.66 5.29 3.34
CA LEU A 227 -10.09 5.23 3.60
C LEU A 227 -10.33 5.20 5.11
N HIS A 228 -11.45 5.77 5.55
CA HIS A 228 -11.89 5.67 6.93
C HIS A 228 -13.26 5.01 7.00
N TRP A 229 -13.34 3.89 7.73
CA TRP A 229 -14.56 3.14 7.98
C TRP A 229 -14.86 3.18 9.49
N PRO A 230 -15.69 4.10 9.97
CA PRO A 230 -16.01 4.15 11.39
C PRO A 230 -16.73 2.86 11.78
N VAL A 231 -16.10 2.08 12.66
CA VAL A 231 -16.64 0.83 13.20
C VAL A 231 -16.57 0.87 14.73
N PRO A 232 -17.70 0.65 15.42
CA PRO A 232 -17.73 0.71 16.88
C PRO A 232 -16.83 -0.35 17.52
N ASP A 233 -16.28 -0.08 18.72
CA ASP A 233 -15.40 -1.05 19.40
C ASP A 233 -16.23 -2.09 20.14
N PRO A 234 -16.26 -3.37 19.68
CA PRO A 234 -17.05 -4.38 20.33
C PRO A 234 -16.57 -4.66 21.76
N ALA A 235 -15.29 -4.42 22.08
CA ALA A 235 -14.76 -4.64 23.42
C ALA A 235 -15.20 -3.57 24.43
N GLU A 236 -15.53 -2.36 23.97
CA GLU A 236 -16.04 -1.28 24.83
C GLU A 236 -17.57 -1.33 24.97
N GLU A 237 -18.26 -1.78 23.93
CA GLU A 237 -19.72 -1.82 23.89
C GLU A 237 -20.32 -3.10 24.50
N ALA A 238 -19.59 -4.21 24.46
CA ALA A 238 -20.07 -5.49 24.98
C ALA A 238 -20.30 -5.44 26.50
N LYS A 239 -21.58 -5.48 26.90
CA LYS A 239 -22.04 -5.51 28.29
C LYS A 239 -23.08 -6.60 28.48
N GLY A 240 -23.32 -6.98 29.73
CA GLY A 240 -24.34 -7.98 30.08
C GLY A 240 -23.80 -9.41 30.04
N SER A 241 -24.69 -10.35 29.71
CA SER A 241 -24.43 -11.77 29.59
C SER A 241 -23.47 -12.10 28.45
N GLU A 242 -22.89 -13.31 28.45
CA GLU A 242 -21.97 -13.74 27.41
C GLU A 242 -22.60 -13.74 26.01
N GLU A 243 -23.89 -14.09 25.89
CA GLU A 243 -24.58 -14.07 24.61
C GLU A 243 -24.84 -12.63 24.11
N GLU A 244 -25.15 -11.69 25.01
CA GLU A 244 -25.29 -10.27 24.66
C GLU A 244 -23.97 -9.68 24.18
N LYS A 245 -22.87 -9.97 24.88
CA LYS A 245 -21.51 -9.57 24.44
C LYS A 245 -21.18 -10.16 23.08
N LYS A 246 -21.42 -11.45 22.91
CA LYS A 246 -21.18 -12.15 21.64
C LYS A 246 -21.99 -11.54 20.50
N GLN A 247 -23.23 -11.13 20.75
CA GLN A 247 -24.08 -10.47 19.77
C GLN A 247 -23.49 -9.12 19.30
N VAL A 248 -22.88 -8.33 20.18
CA VAL A 248 -22.18 -7.09 19.80
C VAL A 248 -21.00 -7.40 18.87
N PHE A 249 -20.22 -8.44 19.15
CA PHE A 249 -19.11 -8.87 18.28
C PHE A 249 -19.62 -9.32 16.89
N ARG A 250 -20.75 -10.04 16.82
CA ARG A 250 -21.39 -10.42 15.55
C ARG A 250 -21.82 -9.19 14.75
N GLN A 251 -22.46 -8.22 15.38
CA GLN A 251 -22.87 -6.97 14.71
C GLN A 251 -21.69 -6.23 14.08
N VAL A 252 -20.56 -6.15 14.80
CA VAL A 252 -19.34 -5.53 14.28
C VAL A 252 -18.73 -6.34 13.12
N ARG A 253 -18.68 -7.66 13.22
CA ARG A 253 -18.25 -8.55 12.14
C ARG A 253 -19.09 -8.34 10.88
N ASP A 254 -20.41 -8.33 11.03
CA ASP A 254 -21.36 -8.24 9.91
C ASP A 254 -21.30 -6.85 9.25
N LEU A 255 -21.14 -5.79 10.05
CA LEU A 255 -20.93 -4.43 9.54
C LEU A 255 -19.61 -4.31 8.75
N LEU A 256 -18.52 -4.91 9.24
CA LEU A 256 -17.24 -4.94 8.51
C LEU A 256 -17.37 -5.69 7.19
N ASP A 257 -18.07 -6.81 7.21
CA ASP A 257 -18.34 -7.60 6.02
C ASP A 257 -19.12 -6.80 4.96
N GLU A 258 -20.23 -6.18 5.35
CA GLU A 258 -21.03 -5.32 4.46
C GLU A 258 -20.17 -4.23 3.81
N LYS A 259 -19.37 -3.51 4.61
CA LYS A 259 -18.46 -2.47 4.10
C LYS A 259 -17.43 -3.03 3.11
N ILE A 260 -16.86 -4.20 3.39
CA ILE A 260 -15.90 -4.85 2.49
C ILE A 260 -16.56 -5.22 1.16
N GLN A 261 -17.75 -5.82 1.21
CA GLN A 261 -18.47 -6.22 0.01
C GLN A 261 -18.86 -5.01 -0.84
N ASP A 262 -19.36 -3.95 -0.22
CA ASP A 262 -19.72 -2.71 -0.91
C ASP A 262 -18.50 -2.05 -1.54
N TRP A 263 -17.39 -2.00 -0.82
CA TRP A 263 -16.14 -1.49 -1.35
C TRP A 263 -15.65 -2.30 -2.56
N LEU A 264 -15.67 -3.63 -2.48
CA LEU A 264 -15.29 -4.51 -3.61
C LEU A 264 -16.20 -4.33 -4.84
N LYS A 265 -17.50 -4.07 -4.64
CA LYS A 265 -18.45 -3.80 -5.73
C LYS A 265 -18.19 -2.43 -6.38
N GLN A 266 -18.04 -1.39 -5.57
CA GLN A 266 -17.89 0.00 -6.04
C GLN A 266 -16.54 0.26 -6.69
N SER A 267 -15.49 -0.40 -6.22
CA SER A 267 -14.13 -0.22 -6.73
C SER A 267 -13.85 -0.93 -8.05
N GLY A 268 -14.75 -1.81 -8.51
CA GLY A 268 -14.56 -2.58 -9.76
C GLY A 268 -13.47 -3.66 -9.67
N LEU A 269 -12.76 -3.78 -8.54
CA LEU A 269 -11.59 -4.63 -8.36
C LEU A 269 -11.90 -6.13 -8.52
N ARG A 270 -13.16 -6.54 -8.37
CA ARG A 270 -13.60 -7.93 -8.64
C ARG A 270 -13.59 -8.31 -10.13
N GLN A 271 -13.87 -7.37 -11.04
CA GLN A 271 -13.93 -7.68 -12.47
C GLN A 271 -12.54 -7.80 -13.11
N GLU A 272 -11.57 -7.04 -12.61
CA GLU A 272 -10.18 -7.10 -13.08
C GLU A 272 -9.48 -8.41 -12.67
N ALA A 273 -9.84 -8.98 -11.52
CA ALA A 273 -9.31 -10.26 -11.04
C ALA A 273 -9.98 -11.48 -11.70
N GLY A 274 -11.30 -11.44 -11.93
CA GLY A 274 -12.06 -12.58 -12.47
C GLY A 274 -11.93 -12.81 -13.98
N ASN A 275 -11.60 -11.78 -14.77
CA ASN A 275 -11.44 -11.93 -16.22
C ASN A 275 -10.12 -12.62 -16.65
N LYS A 276 -9.22 -12.94 -15.70
CA LYS A 276 -7.90 -13.54 -15.97
C LYS A 276 -7.86 -15.08 -15.92
N GLU A 277 -8.91 -15.75 -15.44
CA GLU A 277 -8.97 -17.23 -15.39
C GLU A 277 -9.62 -17.88 -16.65
N SER A 278 -10.07 -17.07 -17.62
CA SER A 278 -10.76 -17.57 -18.83
C SER A 278 -10.02 -17.31 -20.15
N LEU A 279 -8.70 -17.08 -20.11
CA LEU A 279 -7.86 -16.88 -21.29
C LEU A 279 -6.64 -17.81 -21.29
#